data_AF-A0A1H1PZ10-F1
#
_entry.id   AF-A0A1H1PZ10-F1
#
_cell.length_a   1.000
_cell.length_b   1.000
_cell.length_c   1.000
_cell.angle_alpha   90.00
_cell.angle_beta   90.00
_cell.angle_gamma   90.00
#
_symmetry.space_group_name_H-M   'P 1'
#
loop_
_entity.id
_entity.type
_entity.pdbx_description
1 polymer ?
#
loop_
_entity_poly.entity_id
_entity_poly.type
_entity_poly.pdbx_seq_one_letter_code
_entity_poly.pdbx_strand_id
1 'polypeptide(L)' 'MAANITSIEDLRAKTDDQLSADLTDLKREQFNLRFQAATNQLENPARIREVRRTIAKIKTLQTERAKSAGEKA' A
#
# COMPACT_ATOMS: atom_id res chain seq x y z
N MET A 1 -4.81 -6.01 15.29
CA MET A 1 -4.84 -4.54 15.24
C MET A 1 -4.07 -4.11 14.00
N ALA A 2 -4.75 -3.95 12.86
CA ALA A 2 -4.11 -3.47 11.65
C ALA A 2 -3.89 -1.96 11.81
N ALA A 3 -2.63 -1.54 11.94
CA ALA A 3 -2.29 -0.13 11.93
C ALA A 3 -2.83 0.47 10.62
N ASN A 4 -3.78 1.41 10.73
CA ASN A 4 -4.22 2.20 9.61
C ASN A 4 -3.09 3.15 9.22
N ILE A 5 -2.15 2.65 8.43
CA ILE A 5 -1.13 3.46 7.75
C ILE A 5 -1.85 4.21 6.63
N THR A 6 -2.57 5.26 7.01
CA THR A 6 -3.27 6.17 6.11
C THR A 6 -2.48 7.44 5.85
N SER A 7 -1.56 7.81 6.74
CA SER A 7 -0.77 9.03 6.65
C SER A 7 0.44 8.86 5.72
N ILE A 8 0.67 9.86 4.88
CA ILE A 8 1.81 9.87 3.93
C ILE A 8 3.13 10.06 4.69
N GLU A 9 3.11 10.73 5.84
CA GLU A 9 4.30 10.92 6.69
C GLU A 9 4.88 9.58 7.15
N ASP A 10 4.03 8.66 7.62
CA ASP A 10 4.44 7.33 8.07
C ASP A 10 5.09 6.52 6.94
N LEU A 11 4.57 6.64 5.71
CA LEU A 11 5.13 5.97 4.54
C LEU A 11 6.47 6.60 4.12
N ARG A 12 6.66 7.90 4.33
CA ARG A 12 7.93 8.58 4.03
C ARG A 12 9.03 8.22 5.01
N ALA A 13 8.69 7.95 6.27
CA ALA A 13 9.63 7.53 7.31
C ALA A 13 10.20 6.12 7.09
N LYS A 14 9.55 5.29 6.26
CA LYS A 14 9.97 3.92 5.96
C LYS A 14 11.10 3.84 4.93
N THR A 15 11.93 2.81 5.05
CA THR A 15 12.96 2.49 4.06
C THR A 15 12.36 1.87 2.80
N ASP A 16 13.11 1.84 1.70
CA ASP A 16 12.63 1.25 0.44
C ASP A 16 12.31 -0.25 0.56
N ASP A 17 13.08 -0.98 1.37
CA ASP A 17 12.85 -2.40 1.66
C ASP A 17 11.56 -2.61 2.46
N GLN A 18 11.33 -1.76 3.48
CA GLN A 18 10.09 -1.79 4.27
C GLN A 18 8.87 -1.48 3.41
N LEU A 19 8.97 -0.48 2.53
CA LEU A 19 7.90 -0.15 1.59
C LEU A 19 7.61 -1.30 0.61
N SER A 20 8.63 -2.03 0.20
CA SER A 20 8.49 -3.19 -0.70
C SER A 20 7.86 -4.40 0.01
N ALA A 21 8.20 -4.63 1.27
CA ALA A 21 7.56 -5.64 2.12
C ALA A 21 6.07 -5.31 2.34
N ASP A 22 5.77 -4.08 2.78
CA ASP A 22 4.40 -3.61 2.99
C ASP A 22 3.55 -3.72 1.71
N LEU A 23 4.13 -3.36 0.56
CA LEU A 23 3.46 -3.47 -0.73
C LEU A 23 3.10 -4.93 -1.07
N THR A 24 3.93 -5.89 -0.69
CA THR A 24 3.67 -7.31 -0.90
C THR A 24 2.53 -7.78 -0.01
N ASP A 25 2.51 -7.38 1.25
CA ASP A 25 1.45 -7.73 2.19
C ASP A 25 0.11 -7.10 1.82
N LEU A 26 0.10 -5.82 1.42
CA LEU A 26 -1.10 -5.14 0.94
C LEU A 26 -1.66 -5.77 -0.35
N LYS A 27 -0.81 -6.33 -1.22
CA LYS A 27 -1.27 -7.07 -2.40
C LYS A 27 -1.94 -8.40 -2.02
N ARG A 28 -1.40 -9.11 -1.03
CA ARG A 28 -2.03 -10.33 -0.49
C ARG A 28 -3.38 -9.99 0.14
N GLU A 29 -3.43 -8.93 0.94
CA GLU A 29 -4.67 -8.44 1.54
C GLU A 29 -5.69 -8.06 0.44
N GLN A 30 -5.27 -7.33 -0.59
CA GLN A 30 -6.13 -6.99 -1.72
C GLN A 30 -6.71 -8.24 -2.42
N PHE A 31 -5.90 -9.28 -2.62
CA PHE A 31 -6.36 -10.53 -3.21
C PHE A 31 -7.41 -11.20 -2.32
N ASN A 32 -7.14 -11.30 -1.03
CA ASN A 32 -8.08 -11.88 -0.05
C ASN A 32 -9.39 -11.09 0.01
N LEU A 33 -9.35 -9.75 0.00
CA LEU A 33 -10.55 -8.92 -0.02
C LEU A 33 -11.35 -9.08 -1.32
N ARG A 34 -10.69 -9.25 -2.47
CA ARG A 34 -11.37 -9.55 -3.74
C ARG A 34 -12.02 -10.93 -3.72
N PHE A 35 -11.38 -11.91 -3.09
CA PHE A 35 -11.94 -13.24 -2.92
C PHE A 35 -13.17 -13.21 -2.00
N GLN A 36 -13.07 -12.54 -0.84
CA GLN A 36 -14.20 -12.36 0.09
C GLN A 36 -15.37 -11.59 -0.54
N ALA A 37 -15.08 -10.60 -1.38
CA ALA A 37 -16.11 -9.88 -2.14
C ALA A 37 -16.85 -10.80 -3.12
N ALA A 38 -16.14 -11.73 -3.76
CA ALA A 38 -16.75 -12.70 -4.68
C ALA A 38 -17.58 -13.77 -3.95
N THR A 39 -17.21 -14.14 -2.71
CA THR A 39 -17.95 -15.11 -1.89
C THR A 39 -19.06 -14.48 -1.04
N ASN A 40 -19.32 -13.16 -1.17
CA ASN A 40 -20.24 -12.38 -0.35
C ASN A 40 -19.96 -12.46 1.17
N GLN A 41 -18.71 -12.71 1.55
CA GLN A 41 -18.26 -12.78 2.96
C GLN A 41 -17.52 -11.52 3.40
N LEU A 42 -17.67 -10.42 2.65
CA LEU A 42 -16.94 -9.19 2.90
C LEU A 42 -17.64 -8.34 3.97
N GLU A 43 -17.03 -8.28 5.16
CA GLU A 43 -17.56 -7.49 6.28
C GLU A 43 -17.30 -5.98 6.14
N ASN A 44 -16.19 -5.58 5.51
CA ASN A 44 -15.80 -4.17 5.39
C ASN A 44 -15.43 -3.77 3.95
N PRO A 45 -16.40 -3.29 3.14
CA PRO A 45 -16.15 -2.80 1.78
C PRO A 45 -15.24 -1.58 1.68
N ALA A 46 -15.19 -0.72 2.72
CA ALA A 46 -14.33 0.46 2.72
C ALA A 46 -12.85 0.07 2.69
N ARG A 47 -12.50 -1.09 3.27
CA ARG A 47 -11.12 -1.60 3.32
C ARG A 47 -10.50 -1.81 1.93
N ILE A 48 -11.30 -2.24 0.94
CA ILE A 48 -10.83 -2.38 -0.45
C ILE A 48 -10.30 -1.06 -0.99
N ARG A 49 -11.02 0.05 -0.71
CA ARG A 49 -10.63 1.39 -1.16
C ARG A 49 -9.37 1.87 -0.44
N GLU A 50 -9.27 1.59 0.86
CA GLU A 50 -8.09 1.93 1.67
C GLU A 50 -6.85 1.21 1.16
N VAL A 51 -6.88 -0.11 1.04
CA VAL A 51 -5.75 -0.93 0.57
C VAL A 51 -5.29 -0.47 -0.82
N ARG A 52 -6.23 -0.22 -1.74
CA ARG A 52 -5.89 0.30 -3.08
C ARG A 52 -5.19 1.67 -3.02
N ARG A 53 -5.64 2.57 -2.14
CA ARG A 53 -5.04 3.89 -1.96
C ARG A 53 -3.64 3.80 -1.33
N THR A 54 -3.46 2.94 -0.33
CA THR A 54 -2.16 2.75 0.32
C THR A 54 -1.13 2.17 -0.67
N ILE A 55 -1.52 1.19 -1.49
CA ILE A 55 -0.66 0.66 -2.57
C ILE A 55 -0.25 1.78 -3.54
N ALA A 56 -1.20 2.64 -3.94
CA ALA A 56 -0.92 3.76 -4.84
C ALA A 56 0.09 4.74 -4.22
N LYS A 57 -0.09 5.11 -2.95
CA LYS A 57 0.83 6.01 -2.23
C LYS A 57 2.25 5.44 -2.16
N ILE A 58 2.40 4.15 -1.84
CA ILE A 58 3.71 3.50 -1.79
C ILE A 58 4.40 3.56 -3.16
N LYS A 59 3.69 3.20 -4.23
CA LYS A 59 4.23 3.25 -5.60
C LYS A 59 4.62 4.67 -6.02
N THR A 60 3.83 5.67 -5.64
CA THR A 60 4.15 7.08 -5.89
C THR A 60 5.44 7.46 -5.18
N LEU A 61 5.61 7.13 -3.89
CA LEU A 61 6.83 7.42 -3.15
C LEU A 61 8.07 6.71 -3.74
N GLN A 62 7.93 5.45 -4.15
CA GLN A 62 9.01 4.72 -4.84
C GLN A 62 9.42 5.43 -6.15
N THR A 63 8.43 5.92 -6.90
CA THR A 63 8.68 6.67 -8.15
C THR A 63 9.33 8.03 -7.87
N GLU A 64 8.86 8.76 -6.85
CA GLU A 64 9.44 10.03 -6.40
C GLU A 64 10.91 9.84 -6.00
N ARG A 65 11.23 8.81 -5.21
CA ARG A 65 12.59 8.46 -4.82
C ARG A 65 13.46 8.13 -6.03
N ALA A 66 12.98 7.29 -6.94
CA ALA A 66 13.69 6.93 -8.16
C ALA A 66 14.01 8.14 -9.05
N LYS A 67 13.05 9.08 -9.21
CA LYS A 67 13.28 10.32 -9.96
C LYS A 67 14.33 11.21 -9.28
N SER A 68 14.25 11.38 -7.97
CA SER A 68 15.22 12.19 -7.21
C SER A 68 16.64 11.61 -7.21
N ALA A 69 16.77 10.28 -7.36
CA ALA A 69 18.06 9.62 -7.53
C ALA A 69 18.61 9.79 -8.96
N GLY A 70 17.73 9.75 -9.97
CA GLY A 70 18.11 9.96 -11.38
C GLY A 70 18.42 11.42 -11.74
N GLU A 71 17.84 12.40 -11.04
CA GLU A 71 18.16 13.84 -11.23
C GLU A 71 19.51 14.25 -10.62
N LYS A 72 20.13 13.40 -9.79
CA LYS A 72 21.41 13.66 -9.13
C LYS A 72 22.61 12.99 -9.82
N ALA A 73 22.39 12.34 -10.97
CA ALA A 73 23.42 11.75 -11.83
C ALA A 73 23.55 12.55 -13.12
#